data_AF-X6H6N5-F1
#
_entry.id   AF-X6H6N5-F1
#
_cell.length_a   1.000
_cell.length_b   1.000
_cell.length_c   1.000
_cell.angle_alpha   90.00
_cell.angle_beta   90.00
_cell.angle_gamma   90.00
#
_symmetry.space_group_name_H-M   'P 1'
#
loop_
_entity.id
_entity.type
_entity.pdbx_description
1 polymer ?
#
loop_
_entity_poly.entity_id
_entity_poly.type
_entity_poly.pdbx_seq_one_letter_code
_entity_poly.pdbx_strand_id
1 'polypeptide(L)'
;MVATPIDIARAATTATLLMRQKSMAEPATFRRDMDRSRRAIRASRELLKRLGQRRRDVALGWEDADPSTVAVSAFQADVLRCAFRALVGETGTPECQWRDLAKALVRDFTGCELIETGLVDWIVSK
;
A
#
# COMPACT_ATOMS: atom_id res chain seq x y z
N MET A 1 12.66 -43.07 -58.13
CA MET A 1 12.86 -44.13 -57.12
C MET A 1 11.63 -44.14 -56.22
N VAL A 2 10.83 -45.21 -56.26
CA VAL A 2 9.61 -45.35 -55.44
C VAL A 2 10.05 -45.77 -54.04
N ALA A 3 9.56 -45.08 -53.00
CA ALA A 3 9.89 -45.40 -51.61
C ALA A 3 9.53 -46.85 -51.29
N THR A 4 10.45 -47.58 -50.65
CA THR A 4 10.18 -48.98 -50.32
C THR A 4 9.18 -49.07 -49.17
N PRO A 5 8.37 -50.14 -49.08
CA PRO A 5 7.44 -50.34 -47.97
C PRO A 5 8.10 -50.28 -46.58
N ILE A 6 9.39 -50.64 -46.48
CA ILE A 6 10.18 -50.60 -45.25
C ILE A 6 10.49 -49.15 -44.84
N ASP A 7 10.82 -48.28 -45.80
CA ASP A 7 11.09 -46.87 -45.53
C ASP A 7 9.83 -46.15 -45.04
N ILE A 8 8.67 -46.50 -45.62
CA ILE A 8 7.36 -45.97 -45.22
C ILE A 8 7.03 -46.43 -43.79
N ALA A 9 7.20 -47.71 -43.48
CA ALA A 9 6.94 -48.24 -42.14
C ALA A 9 7.87 -47.61 -41.09
N ARG A 10 9.16 -47.44 -41.42
CA ARG A 10 10.13 -46.78 -40.53
C ARG A 10 9.75 -45.32 -40.29
N ALA A 11 9.40 -44.57 -41.33
CA ALA A 11 8.97 -43.18 -41.22
C ALA A 11 7.69 -43.03 -40.38
N ALA A 12 6.72 -43.94 -40.55
CA ALA A 12 5.50 -43.93 -39.73
C ALA A 12 5.78 -44.20 -38.24
N THR A 13 6.71 -45.12 -37.95
CA THR A 13 7.09 -45.47 -36.58
C THR A 13 7.86 -44.34 -35.88
N THR A 14 8.76 -43.67 -36.60
CA THR A 14 9.50 -42.51 -36.04
C THR A 14 8.59 -41.31 -35.84
N ALA A 15 7.66 -41.05 -36.78
CA ALA A 15 6.68 -39.97 -36.66
C ALA A 15 5.78 -40.15 -35.43
N THR A 16 5.27 -41.37 -35.20
CA THR A 16 4.43 -41.66 -34.02
C THR A 16 5.19 -41.53 -32.71
N LEU A 17 6.46 -41.96 -32.66
CA LEU A 17 7.29 -41.78 -31.47
C LEU A 17 7.52 -40.30 -31.15
N LEU A 18 7.82 -39.48 -32.17
CA LEU A 18 8.04 -38.04 -32.00
C LEU A 18 6.75 -37.33 -31.57
N MET A 19 5.60 -37.68 -32.15
CA MET A 19 4.31 -37.15 -31.73
C MET A 19 4.02 -37.50 -30.25
N ARG A 20 4.29 -38.75 -29.85
CA ARG A 20 4.12 -39.19 -28.47
C ARG A 20 5.04 -38.45 -27.50
N GLN A 21 6.29 -38.19 -27.87
CA GLN A 21 7.22 -37.43 -27.04
C GLN A 21 6.79 -35.96 -26.88
N LYS A 22 6.40 -35.29 -27.97
CA LYS A 22 5.90 -33.90 -27.90
C LYS A 22 4.63 -33.79 -27.06
N SER A 23 3.69 -34.71 -27.25
CA SER A 23 2.46 -34.79 -26.45
C SER A 23 2.71 -34.98 -24.95
N MET A 24 3.81 -35.63 -24.56
CA MET A 24 4.20 -35.79 -23.14
C MET A 24 5.00 -34.59 -22.60
N ALA A 25 5.76 -33.90 -23.46
CA ALA A 25 6.58 -32.76 -23.09
C ALA A 25 5.76 -31.49 -22.82
N GLU A 26 4.71 -31.23 -23.62
CA GLU A 26 3.84 -30.05 -23.49
C GLU A 26 3.09 -29.98 -22.13
N PRO A 27 2.50 -31.08 -21.61
CA PRO A 27 1.93 -31.08 -20.26
C PRO A 27 3.00 -30.90 -19.16
N ALA A 28 4.22 -31.38 -19.39
CA ALA A 28 5.30 -31.28 -18.40
C ALA A 28 5.84 -29.85 -18.28
N THR A 29 6.00 -29.14 -19.39
CA THR A 29 6.38 -27.71 -19.39
C THR A 29 5.27 -26.85 -18.78
N PHE A 30 4.01 -27.08 -19.16
CA PHE A 30 2.86 -26.39 -18.58
C PHE A 30 2.79 -26.54 -17.05
N ARG A 31 2.99 -27.76 -16.53
CA ARG A 31 3.02 -28.01 -15.07
C ARG A 31 4.15 -27.24 -14.38
N ARG A 32 5.35 -27.23 -14.98
CA ARG A 32 6.50 -26.49 -14.43
C ARG A 32 6.25 -24.99 -14.38
N ASP A 33 5.64 -24.42 -15.41
CA ASP A 33 5.30 -23.00 -15.45
C ASP A 33 4.20 -22.65 -14.45
N MET A 34 3.20 -23.53 -14.30
CA MET A 34 2.17 -23.39 -13.26
C MET A 34 2.77 -23.44 -11.84
N ASP A 35 3.71 -24.34 -11.59
CA ASP A 35 4.39 -24.41 -10.30
C ASP A 35 5.28 -23.18 -10.05
N ARG A 36 5.92 -22.64 -11.09
CA ARG A 36 6.66 -21.38 -11.01
C ARG A 36 5.72 -20.22 -10.64
N SER A 37 4.58 -20.12 -11.32
CA SER A 37 3.56 -19.10 -11.05
C SER A 37 3.03 -19.20 -9.61
N ARG A 38 2.67 -20.42 -9.16
CA ARG A 38 2.22 -20.66 -7.78
C ARG A 38 3.25 -20.24 -6.73
N ARG A 39 4.54 -20.51 -6.97
CA ARG A 39 5.63 -20.08 -6.07
C ARG A 39 5.76 -18.55 -6.03
N ALA A 40 5.71 -17.89 -7.18
CA ALA A 40 5.77 -16.43 -7.27
C ALA A 40 4.61 -15.78 -6.51
N ILE A 41 3.37 -16.25 -6.71
CA ILE A 41 2.19 -15.73 -6.01
C ILE A 41 2.32 -15.89 -4.49
N ARG A 42 2.82 -17.05 -4.02
CA ARG A 42 3.06 -17.27 -2.58
C ARG A 42 4.09 -16.29 -2.03
N ALA A 43 5.22 -16.11 -2.71
CA ALA A 43 6.25 -15.18 -2.30
C ALA A 43 5.74 -13.73 -2.23
N SER A 44 5.01 -13.28 -3.27
CA SER A 44 4.39 -11.95 -3.28
C SER A 44 3.39 -11.76 -2.14
N ARG A 45 2.55 -12.78 -1.86
CA ARG A 45 1.59 -12.70 -0.75
C ARG A 45 2.28 -12.62 0.60
N GLU A 46 3.40 -13.29 0.78
CA GLU A 46 4.19 -13.21 2.00
C GLU A 46 4.84 -11.83 2.17
N LEU A 47 5.38 -11.25 1.09
CA LEU A 47 5.87 -9.87 1.10
C LEU A 47 4.76 -8.87 1.47
N LEU A 48 3.58 -9.00 0.87
CA LEU A 48 2.44 -8.14 1.21
C LEU A 48 2.00 -8.28 2.66
N LYS A 49 2.03 -9.51 3.22
CA LYS A 49 1.78 -9.71 4.65
C LYS A 49 2.82 -9.01 5.53
N ARG A 50 4.11 -9.11 5.18
CA ARG A 50 5.20 -8.44 5.91
C ARG A 50 5.09 -6.90 5.84
N LEU A 51 4.76 -6.35 4.68
CA LEU A 51 4.53 -4.91 4.50
C LEU A 51 3.31 -4.44 5.28
N GLY A 52 2.22 -5.20 5.25
CA GLY A 52 1.03 -4.93 6.05
C GLY A 52 1.30 -5.00 7.56
N GLN A 53 2.10 -5.97 8.00
CA GLN A 53 2.53 -6.09 9.39
C GLN A 53 3.40 -4.89 9.80
N ARG A 54 4.42 -4.53 9.00
CA ARG A 54 5.24 -3.34 9.26
C ARG A 54 4.40 -2.06 9.35
N ARG A 55 3.38 -1.90 8.49
CA ARG A 55 2.46 -0.76 8.57
C ARG A 55 1.64 -0.78 9.86
N ARG A 56 1.22 -1.95 10.34
CA ARG A 56 0.55 -2.11 11.64
C ARG A 56 1.50 -1.90 12.82
N ASP A 57 2.75 -2.35 12.76
CA ASP A 57 3.71 -2.16 13.85
C ASP A 57 4.16 -0.69 13.95
N VAL A 58 4.34 -0.01 12.81
CA VAL A 58 4.48 1.46 12.77
C VAL A 58 3.22 2.13 13.30
N ALA A 59 2.04 1.51 13.13
CA ALA A 59 0.82 2.06 13.65
C ALA A 59 0.67 1.90 15.17
N LEU A 60 0.99 0.72 15.68
CA LEU A 60 1.00 0.43 17.11
C LEU A 60 2.09 1.22 17.85
N GLY A 61 3.16 1.64 17.16
CA GLY A 61 4.19 2.52 17.70
C GLY A 61 3.72 3.95 18.04
N TRP A 62 2.54 4.37 17.57
CA TRP A 62 1.91 5.64 17.99
C TRP A 62 0.76 5.44 18.99
N GLU A 63 0.36 4.21 19.30
CA GLU A 63 -0.64 3.91 20.34
C GLU A 63 -0.04 3.83 21.76
N ASP A 64 1.30 3.91 21.89
CA ASP A 64 2.00 4.10 23.18
C ASP A 64 2.20 5.60 23.52
N ALA A 65 1.68 6.50 22.67
CA ALA A 65 1.48 7.89 23.04
C ALA A 65 0.23 7.99 23.92
N ASP A 66 0.33 8.77 24.99
CA ASP A 66 -0.70 8.99 26.00
C ASP A 66 -2.12 9.08 25.37
N PRO A 67 -3.07 8.18 25.72
CA PRO A 67 -4.42 8.15 25.14
C PRO A 67 -5.26 9.41 25.39
N SER A 68 -4.68 10.41 26.07
CA SER A 68 -5.29 11.71 26.36
C SER A 68 -5.16 12.72 25.21
N THR A 69 -4.26 12.50 24.24
CA THR A 69 -4.09 13.37 23.07
C THR A 69 -4.71 12.74 21.83
N VAL A 70 -5.81 13.32 21.33
CA VAL A 70 -6.35 12.95 20.02
C VAL A 70 -5.35 13.35 18.94
N ALA A 71 -4.78 12.35 18.27
CA ALA A 71 -3.83 12.55 17.18
C ALA A 71 -4.52 13.23 15.98
N VAL A 72 -4.19 14.50 15.73
CA VAL A 72 -4.65 15.24 14.55
C VAL A 72 -3.83 14.78 13.34
N SER A 73 -4.50 14.22 12.33
CA SER A 73 -3.80 13.84 11.09
C SER A 73 -3.25 15.07 10.36
N ALA A 74 -2.19 14.89 9.55
CA ALA A 74 -1.62 15.99 8.77
C ALA A 74 -2.66 16.72 7.89
N PHE A 75 -3.61 15.98 7.31
CA PHE A 75 -4.72 16.57 6.54
C PHE A 75 -5.64 17.43 7.42
N GLN A 76 -6.00 16.95 8.61
CA GLN A 76 -6.81 17.74 9.55
C GLN A 76 -6.05 18.98 10.03
N ALA A 77 -4.74 18.89 10.24
CA ALA A 77 -3.90 20.04 10.56
C ALA A 77 -3.94 21.10 9.43
N ASP A 78 -3.82 20.69 8.17
CA ASP A 78 -3.95 21.60 7.01
C ASP A 78 -5.33 22.28 6.96
N VAL A 79 -6.42 21.51 7.18
CA VAL A 79 -7.79 22.06 7.23
C VAL A 79 -7.92 23.10 8.36
N LEU A 80 -7.41 22.79 9.55
CA LEU A 80 -7.39 23.71 10.69
C LEU A 80 -6.61 24.98 10.38
N ARG A 81 -5.46 24.88 9.71
CA ARG A 81 -4.68 26.04 9.28
C ARG A 81 -5.42 26.91 8.26
N CYS A 82 -6.11 26.29 7.31
CA CYS A 82 -6.94 27.02 6.34
C CYS A 82 -8.10 27.76 7.04
N ALA A 83 -8.82 27.08 7.94
CA ALA A 83 -9.90 27.67 8.71
C ALA A 83 -9.41 28.81 9.61
N PHE A 84 -8.26 28.63 10.27
CA PHE A 84 -7.62 29.67 11.07
C PHE A 84 -7.29 30.92 10.24
N ARG A 85 -6.67 30.75 9.06
CA ARG A 85 -6.34 31.88 8.17
C ARG A 85 -7.57 32.62 7.65
N ALA A 86 -8.63 31.88 7.32
CA ALA A 86 -9.91 32.48 6.94
C ALA A 86 -10.50 33.31 8.10
N LEU A 87 -10.55 32.73 9.30
CA LEU A 87 -11.08 33.39 10.49
C LEU A 87 -10.31 34.67 10.82
N VAL A 88 -8.97 34.62 10.84
CA VAL A 88 -8.13 35.80 11.08
C VAL A 88 -8.35 36.88 10.02
N GLY A 89 -8.52 36.49 8.75
CA GLY A 89 -8.83 37.41 7.66
C GLY A 89 -10.18 38.10 7.81
N GLU A 90 -11.19 37.39 8.32
CA GLU A 90 -12.54 37.89 8.52
C GLU A 90 -12.68 38.78 9.77
N THR A 91 -12.09 38.38 10.90
CA THR A 91 -12.23 39.09 12.17
C THR A 91 -11.14 40.16 12.41
N GLY A 92 -10.08 40.16 11.62
CA GLY A 92 -8.95 41.09 11.80
C GLY A 92 -8.23 40.88 13.13
N THR A 93 -8.18 39.65 13.62
CA THR A 93 -7.66 39.32 14.95
C THR A 93 -6.18 39.73 15.07
N PRO A 94 -5.77 40.43 16.14
CA PRO A 94 -4.36 40.80 16.33
C PRO A 94 -3.47 39.58 16.62
N GLU A 95 -2.20 39.63 16.19
CA GLU A 95 -1.24 38.51 16.29
C GLU A 95 -1.08 37.96 17.73
N CYS A 96 -1.25 38.80 18.75
CA CYS A 96 -1.20 38.38 20.16
C CYS A 96 -2.29 37.39 20.55
N GLN A 97 -3.43 37.38 19.86
CA GLN A 97 -4.57 36.51 20.13
C GLN A 97 -4.58 35.26 19.24
N TRP A 98 -3.69 35.17 18.24
CA TRP A 98 -3.67 34.08 17.28
C TRP A 98 -3.47 32.71 17.93
N ARG A 99 -2.60 32.66 18.95
CA ARG A 99 -2.32 31.40 19.67
C ARG A 99 -3.54 30.90 20.44
N ASP A 100 -4.27 31.79 21.09
CA ASP A 100 -5.48 31.43 21.85
C ASP A 100 -6.64 31.07 20.91
N LEU A 101 -6.76 31.77 19.78
CA LEU A 101 -7.72 31.46 18.72
C LEU A 101 -7.44 30.08 18.11
N ALA A 102 -6.18 29.78 17.79
CA ALA A 102 -5.79 28.48 17.25
C ALA A 102 -6.06 27.35 18.25
N LYS A 103 -5.79 27.54 19.55
CA LYS A 103 -6.16 26.57 20.60
C LYS A 103 -7.67 26.36 20.67
N ALA A 104 -8.46 27.44 20.65
CA ALA A 104 -9.92 27.33 20.67
C ALA A 104 -10.43 26.54 19.47
N LEU A 105 -9.92 26.84 18.26
CA LEU A 105 -10.28 26.14 17.03
C LEU A 105 -9.96 24.64 17.09
N VAL A 106 -8.75 24.28 17.55
CA VAL A 106 -8.34 22.87 17.67
C VAL A 106 -9.17 22.14 18.72
N ARG A 107 -9.45 22.79 19.85
CA ARG A 107 -10.34 22.24 20.90
C ARG A 107 -11.75 22.00 20.34
N ASP A 108 -12.30 22.95 19.62
CA ASP A 108 -13.66 22.85 19.07
C ASP A 108 -13.75 21.75 18.00
N PHE A 109 -12.66 21.52 17.26
CA PHE A 109 -12.58 20.44 16.26
C PHE A 109 -12.37 19.05 16.86
N THR A 110 -11.53 18.92 17.90
CA THR A 110 -11.12 17.63 18.46
C THR A 110 -11.90 17.23 19.71
N GLY A 111 -12.57 18.17 20.38
CA GLY A 111 -13.16 17.98 21.70
C GLY A 111 -12.13 17.79 22.82
N CYS A 112 -10.84 17.96 22.56
CA CYS A 112 -9.76 17.67 23.50
C CYS A 112 -9.15 18.92 24.12
N GLU A 113 -8.90 18.88 25.42
CA GLU A 113 -8.25 19.99 26.15
C GLU A 113 -6.71 19.94 26.03
N LEU A 114 -6.15 18.74 25.84
CA LEU A 114 -4.72 18.53 25.68
C LEU A 114 -4.35 18.67 24.21
N ILE A 115 -3.95 19.88 23.84
CA ILE A 115 -3.54 20.23 22.48
C ILE A 115 -2.01 20.32 22.43
N GLU A 116 -1.42 19.61 21.48
CA GLU A 116 0.01 19.69 21.21
C GLU A 116 0.43 21.13 20.86
N THR A 117 1.40 21.67 21.61
CA THR A 117 1.91 23.03 21.39
C THR A 117 2.55 23.18 20.00
N GLY A 118 3.20 22.13 19.51
CA GLY A 118 3.79 22.11 18.16
C GLY A 118 2.76 22.27 17.04
N LEU A 119 1.56 21.69 17.20
CA LEU A 119 0.47 21.86 16.25
C LEU A 119 -0.02 23.31 16.22
N VAL A 120 -0.22 23.92 17.40
CA VAL A 120 -0.64 25.32 17.52
C VAL A 120 0.40 26.25 16.90
N ASP A 121 1.67 26.04 17.19
CA ASP A 121 2.77 26.84 16.64
C ASP A 121 2.87 26.69 15.13
N TRP A 122 2.65 25.49 14.62
CA TRP A 122 2.61 25.25 13.19
C TRP A 122 1.42 25.96 12.54
N ILE A 123 0.21 25.92 13.12
CA ILE A 123 -0.98 26.62 12.59
C ILE A 123 -0.76 28.14 12.52
N VAL A 124 -0.18 28.73 13.58
CA VAL A 124 0.05 30.19 13.70
C VAL A 124 1.22 30.67 12.85
N SER A 125 2.12 29.76 12.44
CA SER A 125 3.24 30.06 11.56
C SER A 125 2.77 30.74 10.25
N LYS A 126 3.57 31.68 9.73
CA LYS A 126 3.24 32.39 8.47
C LYS A 126 3.38 31.47 7.26
#